data_AF-A0A961KFJ5-F1
#
_entry.id   AF-A0A961KFJ5-F1
#
_cell.length_a   1.000
_cell.length_b   1.000
_cell.length_c   1.000
_cell.angle_alpha   90.00
_cell.angle_beta   90.00
_cell.angle_gamma   90.00
#
_symmetry.space_group_name_H-M   'P 1'
#
loop_
_entity.id
_entity.type
_entity.pdbx_description
1 polymer ?
#
loop_
_entity_poly.entity_id
_entity_poly.type
_entity_poly.pdbx_seq_one_letter_code
_entity_poly.pdbx_strand_id
1 'polypeptide(L)'
;EIEGPGWKVCWDGYLEAYHHNTLHAETVGKYTVGNLMLHDTYGPHQRLVFGRKSLLQIARKPEDDWGDPSEHIRLIHSVFPNTSISGVVGDHCLVSQVFPGPTPETTITRQSIMTARVPETDAEKAATEAFSQMTLKAVRDEDYNMGFQIQKTLSSKANEAFVFGRNEPALQHYHTQVARFAAD
;
A
#
# COMPACT_ATOMS: atom_id res chain seq x y z
N GLU A 1 -13.20 8.00 -7.51
CA GLU A 1 -12.56 8.76 -6.43
C GLU A 1 -13.09 8.26 -5.09
N ILE A 2 -12.30 8.33 -4.03
CA ILE A 2 -12.62 7.80 -2.71
C ILE A 2 -12.31 8.89 -1.69
N GLU A 3 -13.25 9.21 -0.81
CA GLU A 3 -12.99 10.13 0.32
C GLU A 3 -12.11 9.44 1.35
N GLY A 4 -11.10 10.14 1.86
CA GLY A 4 -10.16 9.61 2.84
C GLY A 4 -9.94 10.55 4.04
N PRO A 5 -9.26 10.04 5.10
CA PRO A 5 -8.90 10.82 6.27
C PRO A 5 -7.79 11.84 5.95
N GLY A 6 -7.20 12.49 6.96
CA GLY A 6 -6.07 13.38 6.78
C GLY A 6 -4.91 12.70 6.06
N TRP A 7 -4.18 13.46 5.25
CA TRP A 7 -3.24 12.89 4.28
C TRP A 7 -2.14 12.03 4.89
N LYS A 8 -1.66 12.35 6.10
CA LYS A 8 -0.69 11.50 6.81
C LYS A 8 -1.31 10.15 7.21
N VAL A 9 -2.49 10.17 7.83
CA VAL A 9 -3.20 8.94 8.21
C VAL A 9 -3.50 8.08 7.00
N CYS A 10 -3.97 8.71 5.91
CA CYS A 10 -4.25 8.03 4.66
C CYS A 10 -2.98 7.40 4.07
N TRP A 11 -1.90 8.16 4.01
CA TRP A 11 -0.66 7.74 3.36
C TRP A 11 0.13 6.70 4.17
N ASP A 12 0.11 6.79 5.49
CA ASP A 12 0.86 5.89 6.38
C ASP A 12 0.44 4.43 6.17
N GLY A 13 -0.85 4.16 5.92
CA GLY A 13 -1.35 2.82 5.60
C GLY A 13 -0.77 2.22 4.30
N TYR A 14 -0.27 3.04 3.36
CA TYR A 14 0.38 2.54 2.15
C TYR A 14 1.85 2.13 2.37
N LEU A 15 2.45 2.49 3.50
CA LEU A 15 3.88 2.42 3.74
C LEU A 15 4.30 1.27 4.65
N GLU A 16 3.38 0.43 5.10
CA GLU A 16 3.69 -0.76 5.89
C GLU A 16 2.80 -1.95 5.53
N ALA A 17 3.19 -3.13 6.05
CA ALA A 17 2.51 -4.39 5.80
C ALA A 17 2.17 -5.16 7.09
N TYR A 18 2.29 -4.54 8.26
CA TYR A 18 1.97 -5.20 9.53
C TYR A 18 0.47 -5.35 9.70
N HIS A 19 -0.33 -4.36 9.27
CA HIS A 19 -1.79 -4.42 9.39
C HIS A 19 -2.44 -5.45 8.47
N HIS A 20 -1.74 -5.88 7.41
CA HIS A 20 -2.27 -6.80 6.41
C HIS A 20 -2.80 -8.11 7.00
N ASN A 21 -2.12 -8.67 7.99
CA ASN A 21 -2.52 -9.95 8.58
C ASN A 21 -3.79 -9.84 9.42
N THR A 22 -4.12 -8.65 9.94
CA THR A 22 -5.22 -8.41 10.87
C THR A 22 -6.37 -7.70 10.17
N LEU A 23 -6.13 -6.53 9.57
CA LEU A 23 -7.14 -5.72 8.92
C LEU A 23 -7.63 -6.35 7.61
N HIS A 24 -6.70 -6.88 6.80
CA HIS A 24 -7.00 -7.50 5.50
C HIS A 24 -7.09 -9.03 5.57
N ALA A 25 -7.52 -9.59 6.71
CA ALA A 25 -7.57 -11.04 6.92
C ALA A 25 -8.34 -11.78 5.81
N GLU A 26 -9.41 -11.16 5.29
CA GLU A 26 -10.25 -11.74 4.25
C GLU A 26 -9.87 -11.34 2.81
N THR A 27 -8.92 -10.43 2.63
CA THR A 27 -8.53 -9.85 1.34
C THR A 27 -7.03 -10.04 1.10
N VAL A 28 -6.23 -8.98 1.24
CA VAL A 28 -4.80 -8.92 0.90
C VAL A 28 -3.94 -9.80 1.81
N GLY A 29 -4.34 -9.97 3.07
CA GLY A 29 -3.67 -10.80 4.09
C GLY A 29 -3.68 -12.29 3.75
N LYS A 30 -4.54 -12.76 2.85
CA LYS A 30 -4.54 -14.14 2.35
C LYS A 30 -3.24 -14.47 1.59
N TYR A 31 -2.67 -13.48 0.91
CA TYR A 31 -1.55 -13.67 -0.02
C TYR A 31 -0.22 -13.10 0.47
N THR A 32 -0.24 -12.11 1.35
CA THR A 32 0.96 -11.40 1.84
C THR A 32 1.50 -12.06 3.11
N VAL A 33 2.82 -12.10 3.27
CA VAL A 33 3.46 -12.36 4.56
C VAL A 33 3.54 -11.03 5.30
N GLY A 34 2.68 -10.82 6.30
CA GLY A 34 2.76 -9.61 7.11
C GLY A 34 4.11 -9.50 7.84
N ASN A 35 4.52 -8.27 8.12
CA ASN A 35 5.81 -7.92 8.76
C ASN A 35 7.07 -8.33 7.99
N LEU A 36 6.97 -8.79 6.73
CA LEU A 36 8.14 -9.09 5.89
C LEU A 36 8.20 -8.12 4.70
N MET A 37 9.04 -7.10 4.83
CA MET A 37 9.23 -6.06 3.83
C MET A 37 10.73 -5.81 3.56
N LEU A 38 11.09 -5.66 2.29
CA LEU A 38 12.33 -4.98 1.87
C LEU A 38 12.02 -3.53 1.48
N HIS A 39 12.91 -2.61 1.85
CA HIS A 39 12.74 -1.18 1.61
C HIS A 39 14.00 -0.59 0.97
N ASP A 40 13.82 0.06 -0.18
CA ASP A 40 14.86 0.82 -0.89
C ASP A 40 14.44 2.27 -1.06
N THR A 41 15.41 3.21 -1.07
CA THR A 41 15.14 4.65 -1.20
C THR A 41 15.89 5.26 -2.38
N TYR A 42 15.24 6.21 -3.07
CA TYR A 42 15.76 6.96 -4.22
C TYR A 42 15.43 8.45 -4.06
N GLY A 43 16.29 9.17 -3.36
CA GLY A 43 15.95 10.54 -2.93
C GLY A 43 14.73 10.51 -2.00
N PRO A 44 13.64 11.24 -2.30
CA PRO A 44 12.41 11.17 -1.51
C PRO A 44 11.48 10.01 -1.89
N HIS A 45 11.73 9.35 -3.03
CA HIS A 45 10.95 8.22 -3.48
C HIS A 45 11.44 6.95 -2.81
N GLN A 46 10.55 5.96 -2.68
CA GLN A 46 10.88 4.70 -2.04
C GLN A 46 10.20 3.53 -2.73
N ARG A 47 10.79 2.36 -2.55
CA ARG A 47 10.29 1.09 -3.08
C ARG A 47 10.11 0.13 -1.93
N LEU A 48 8.93 -0.45 -1.83
CA LEU A 48 8.58 -1.46 -0.86
C LEU A 48 8.39 -2.79 -1.60
N VAL A 49 9.01 -3.86 -1.09
CA VAL A 49 8.82 -5.22 -1.60
C VAL A 49 8.21 -6.06 -0.50
N PHE A 50 7.00 -6.56 -0.71
CA PHE A 50 6.34 -7.46 0.24
C PHE A 50 6.50 -8.91 -0.22
N GLY A 51 6.86 -9.79 0.72
CA GLY A 51 6.87 -11.23 0.45
C GLY A 51 5.44 -11.76 0.32
N ARG A 52 5.18 -12.59 -0.70
CA ARG A 52 3.96 -13.40 -0.74
C ARG A 52 4.16 -14.68 0.05
N LYS A 53 3.07 -15.29 0.51
CA LYS A 53 3.15 -16.60 1.19
C LYS A 53 3.75 -17.69 0.31
N SER A 54 3.64 -17.56 -1.02
CA SER A 54 4.29 -18.45 -1.98
C SER A 54 5.83 -18.39 -1.90
N LEU A 55 6.43 -17.34 -1.34
CA LEU A 55 7.89 -17.24 -1.16
C LEU A 55 8.48 -18.43 -0.41
N LEU A 56 7.71 -19.07 0.48
CA LEU A 56 8.11 -20.30 1.18
C LEU A 56 8.44 -21.47 0.23
N GLN A 57 7.91 -21.46 -0.99
CA GLN A 57 8.14 -22.50 -2.00
C GLN A 57 9.57 -22.44 -2.57
N ILE A 58 10.24 -21.28 -2.49
CA ILE A 58 11.59 -21.07 -3.02
C ILE A 58 12.61 -20.73 -1.92
N ALA A 59 12.18 -20.35 -0.72
CA ALA A 59 13.04 -19.87 0.37
C ALA A 59 14.17 -20.81 0.82
N ARG A 60 14.09 -22.11 0.51
CA ARG A 60 15.12 -23.13 0.84
C ARG A 60 15.69 -23.84 -0.38
N LYS A 61 15.41 -23.31 -1.58
CA LYS A 61 15.95 -23.82 -2.84
C LYS A 61 17.16 -22.99 -3.26
N PRO A 62 18.13 -23.57 -3.98
CA PRO A 62 19.16 -22.81 -4.69
C PRO A 62 18.52 -21.77 -5.63
N GLU A 63 19.21 -20.64 -5.88
CA GLU A 63 18.69 -19.56 -6.73
C GLU A 63 18.35 -20.02 -8.15
N ASP A 64 19.14 -20.95 -8.70
CA ASP A 64 18.92 -21.56 -10.02
C ASP A 64 17.58 -22.30 -10.12
N ASP A 65 16.98 -22.69 -8.99
CA ASP A 65 15.71 -23.45 -8.92
C ASP A 65 14.50 -22.56 -8.60
N TRP A 66 14.65 -21.23 -8.57
CA TRP A 66 13.57 -20.31 -8.17
C TRP A 66 12.50 -20.11 -9.26
N GLY A 67 12.81 -20.37 -10.53
CA GLY A 67 11.93 -19.98 -11.63
C GLY A 67 11.91 -18.46 -11.80
N ASP A 68 10.74 -17.83 -11.81
CA ASP A 68 10.60 -16.37 -11.74
C ASP A 68 10.30 -15.91 -10.29
N PRO A 69 11.28 -15.31 -9.58
CA PRO A 69 11.06 -14.82 -8.21
C PRO A 69 10.00 -13.72 -8.11
N SER A 70 9.69 -13.03 -9.21
CA SER A 70 8.69 -11.95 -9.24
C SER A 70 7.29 -12.45 -8.86
N GLU A 71 7.00 -13.73 -9.10
CA GLU A 71 5.74 -14.38 -8.74
C GLU A 71 5.54 -14.50 -7.21
N HIS A 72 6.63 -14.40 -6.45
CA HIS A 72 6.68 -14.59 -5.00
C HIS A 72 6.75 -13.28 -4.21
N ILE A 73 6.78 -12.14 -4.89
CA ILE A 73 6.87 -10.82 -4.25
C ILE A 73 5.79 -9.87 -4.78
N ARG A 74 5.59 -8.77 -4.07
CA ARG A 74 4.76 -7.64 -4.52
C ARG A 74 5.59 -6.37 -4.46
N LEU A 75 5.68 -5.68 -5.58
CA LEU A 75 6.51 -4.48 -5.71
C LEU A 75 5.64 -3.23 -5.67
N ILE A 76 5.98 -2.29 -4.79
CA ILE A 76 5.26 -1.03 -4.63
C ILE A 76 6.27 0.10 -4.81
N HIS A 77 6.00 0.98 -5.77
CA HIS A 77 6.73 2.24 -5.91
C HIS A 77 5.93 3.35 -5.25
N SER A 78 6.47 3.91 -4.18
CA SER A 78 5.94 5.08 -3.50
C SER A 78 6.68 6.30 -4.03
N VAL A 79 6.02 6.98 -4.96
CA VAL A 79 6.50 8.18 -5.62
C VAL A 79 6.02 9.38 -4.80
N PHE A 80 6.94 9.89 -3.98
CA PHE A 80 6.74 11.13 -3.23
C PHE A 80 6.21 12.27 -4.13
N PRO A 81 5.23 13.07 -3.66
CA PRO A 81 4.69 13.05 -2.30
C PRO A 81 3.52 12.09 -2.06
N ASN A 82 2.82 11.64 -3.10
CA ASN A 82 1.45 11.16 -2.93
C ASN A 82 0.97 10.08 -3.93
N THR A 83 1.87 9.46 -4.69
CA THR A 83 1.51 8.45 -5.69
C THR A 83 2.08 7.08 -5.36
N SER A 84 1.22 6.07 -5.23
CA SER A 84 1.59 4.68 -4.97
C SER A 84 1.25 3.82 -6.19
N ILE A 85 2.21 3.06 -6.68
CA ILE A 85 2.08 2.17 -7.83
C ILE A 85 2.40 0.76 -7.33
N SER A 86 1.37 -0.03 -7.08
CA SER A 86 1.47 -1.40 -6.55
C SER A 86 1.25 -2.41 -7.68
N GLY A 87 2.32 -3.09 -8.07
CA GLY A 87 2.24 -4.23 -8.98
C GLY A 87 1.65 -5.41 -8.24
N VAL A 88 0.51 -5.94 -8.71
CA VAL A 88 -0.22 -7.01 -8.00
C VAL A 88 -0.07 -8.33 -8.75
N VAL A 89 -1.13 -8.90 -9.30
CA VAL A 89 -1.13 -10.26 -9.87
C VAL A 89 -1.54 -10.20 -11.33
N GLY A 90 -0.93 -11.05 -12.17
CA GLY A 90 -1.39 -11.33 -13.53
C GLY A 90 -1.62 -10.06 -14.35
N ASP A 91 -0.58 -9.25 -14.50
CA ASP A 91 -0.54 -8.02 -15.29
C ASP A 91 -1.32 -6.81 -14.74
N HIS A 92 -1.91 -6.91 -13.55
CA HIS A 92 -2.65 -5.80 -12.94
C HIS A 92 -1.75 -4.93 -12.05
N CYS A 93 -1.99 -3.62 -12.11
CA CYS A 93 -1.35 -2.61 -11.29
C CYS A 93 -2.41 -1.71 -10.66
N LEU A 94 -2.26 -1.47 -9.35
CA LEU A 94 -3.05 -0.47 -8.63
C LEU A 94 -2.26 0.82 -8.54
N VAL A 95 -2.81 1.89 -9.10
CA VAL A 95 -2.29 3.25 -8.92
C VAL A 95 -3.21 4.01 -7.98
N SER A 96 -2.67 4.49 -6.87
CA SER A 96 -3.39 5.31 -5.89
C SER A 96 -2.71 6.65 -5.73
N GLN A 97 -3.46 7.73 -5.87
CA GLN A 97 -2.96 9.10 -5.72
C GLN A 97 -3.80 9.83 -4.68
N VAL A 98 -3.16 10.30 -3.61
CA VAL A 98 -3.84 10.95 -2.48
C VAL A 98 -3.72 12.47 -2.61
N PHE A 99 -4.84 13.16 -2.79
CA PHE A 99 -4.87 14.62 -2.88
C PHE A 99 -5.43 15.23 -1.60
N PRO A 100 -4.91 16.39 -1.15
CA PRO A 100 -5.50 17.12 -0.03
C PRO A 100 -6.97 17.46 -0.29
N GLY A 101 -7.80 17.34 0.74
CA GLY A 101 -9.18 17.79 0.74
C GLY A 101 -9.31 19.27 1.16
N PRO A 102 -10.54 19.75 1.39
CA PRO A 102 -10.81 21.12 1.85
C PRO A 102 -10.18 21.46 3.21
N THR A 103 -9.85 20.45 4.04
CA THR A 103 -9.22 20.62 5.35
C THR A 103 -7.98 19.73 5.48
N PRO A 104 -7.06 20.01 6.42
CA PRO A 104 -5.92 19.12 6.70
C PRO A 104 -6.31 17.70 7.14
N GLU A 105 -7.58 17.49 7.52
CA GLU A 105 -8.12 16.23 8.03
C GLU A 105 -8.85 15.40 6.98
N THR A 106 -8.86 15.86 5.72
CA THR A 106 -9.58 15.19 4.63
C THR A 106 -8.69 15.02 3.40
N THR A 107 -8.97 13.97 2.63
CA THR A 107 -8.31 13.71 1.34
C THR A 107 -9.30 13.18 0.31
N ILE A 108 -8.91 13.29 -0.97
CA ILE A 108 -9.55 12.57 -2.07
C ILE A 108 -8.50 11.67 -2.70
N THR A 109 -8.79 10.38 -2.75
CA THR A 109 -7.93 9.41 -3.42
C THR A 109 -8.47 9.07 -4.80
N ARG A 110 -7.62 9.23 -5.81
CA ARG A 110 -7.85 8.69 -7.15
C ARG A 110 -7.22 7.32 -7.23
N GLN A 111 -8.06 6.32 -7.48
CA GLN A 111 -7.65 4.94 -7.61
C GLN A 111 -7.91 4.48 -9.04
N SER A 112 -6.87 3.96 -9.69
CA SER A 112 -6.91 3.44 -11.05
C SER A 112 -6.37 2.02 -11.06
N ILE A 113 -7.11 1.13 -11.72
CA ILE A 113 -6.63 -0.21 -12.05
C ILE A 113 -6.07 -0.15 -13.47
N MET A 114 -4.82 -0.54 -13.62
CA MET A 114 -4.15 -0.64 -14.91
C MET A 114 -3.86 -2.10 -15.23
N THR A 115 -3.93 -2.46 -16.50
CA THR A 115 -3.56 -3.77 -17.01
C THR A 115 -2.44 -3.62 -18.04
N ALA A 116 -1.45 -4.50 -18.03
CA ALA A 116 -0.35 -4.44 -19.00
C ALA A 116 -0.81 -4.79 -20.43
N ARG A 117 -1.88 -5.56 -20.55
CA ARG A 117 -2.58 -5.90 -21.79
C ARG A 117 -4.04 -5.49 -21.72
N VAL A 118 -4.62 -5.16 -22.86
CA VAL A 118 -6.06 -4.90 -22.96
C VAL A 118 -6.79 -6.24 -22.74
N PRO A 119 -7.75 -6.34 -21.81
CA PRO A 119 -8.57 -7.55 -21.67
C PRO A 119 -9.52 -7.67 -22.87
N GLU A 120 -9.32 -8.68 -23.71
CA GLU A 120 -10.07 -8.83 -24.96
C GLU A 120 -11.30 -9.74 -24.78
N THR A 121 -11.13 -10.82 -24.01
CA THR A 121 -12.17 -11.81 -23.75
C THR A 121 -13.08 -11.42 -22.59
N ASP A 122 -14.30 -11.97 -22.56
CA ASP A 122 -15.24 -11.74 -21.46
C ASP A 122 -14.70 -12.26 -20.12
N ALA A 123 -13.94 -13.36 -20.14
CA ALA A 123 -13.28 -13.92 -18.96
C ALA A 123 -12.19 -12.98 -18.42
N GLU A 124 -11.36 -12.39 -19.28
CA GLU A 124 -10.35 -11.43 -18.87
C GLU A 124 -10.97 -10.15 -18.31
N LYS A 125 -12.02 -9.61 -18.97
CA LYS A 125 -12.74 -8.43 -18.48
C LYS A 125 -13.38 -8.69 -17.11
N ALA A 126 -14.00 -9.85 -16.93
CA ALA A 126 -14.58 -10.24 -15.65
C ALA A 126 -13.51 -10.39 -14.56
N ALA A 127 -12.33 -10.94 -14.88
CA ALA A 127 -11.22 -11.06 -13.94
C ALA A 127 -10.67 -9.68 -13.52
N THR A 128 -10.50 -8.76 -14.48
CA THR A 128 -10.07 -7.38 -14.21
C THR A 128 -11.09 -6.63 -13.35
N GLU A 129 -12.39 -6.79 -13.62
CA GLU A 129 -13.44 -6.20 -12.80
C GLU A 129 -13.45 -6.79 -11.38
N ALA A 130 -13.33 -8.11 -11.24
CA ALA A 130 -13.25 -8.76 -9.93
C ALA A 130 -12.02 -8.26 -9.12
N PHE A 131 -10.88 -8.09 -9.79
CA PHE A 131 -9.68 -7.52 -9.19
C PHE A 131 -9.89 -6.05 -8.75
N SER A 132 -10.56 -5.25 -9.59
CA SER A 132 -10.94 -3.87 -9.28
C SER A 132 -11.82 -3.79 -8.04
N GLN A 133 -12.88 -4.60 -7.96
CA GLN A 133 -13.78 -4.63 -6.82
C GLN A 133 -13.10 -5.09 -5.53
N MET A 134 -12.23 -6.11 -5.60
CA MET A 134 -11.47 -6.58 -4.44
C MET A 134 -10.54 -5.48 -3.91
N THR A 135 -9.87 -4.75 -4.80
CA THR A 135 -8.96 -3.67 -4.45
C THR A 135 -9.70 -2.46 -3.88
N LEU A 136 -10.84 -2.10 -4.47
CA LEU A 136 -11.70 -1.03 -3.97
C LEU A 136 -12.20 -1.35 -2.56
N LYS A 137 -12.63 -2.59 -2.31
CA LYS A 137 -13.06 -3.05 -0.97
C LYS A 137 -11.94 -2.92 0.04
N ALA A 138 -10.75 -3.44 -0.27
CA ALA A 138 -9.61 -3.38 0.66
C ALA A 138 -9.25 -1.94 1.04
N VAL A 139 -9.19 -1.03 0.06
CA VAL A 139 -8.82 0.37 0.33
C VAL A 139 -9.95 1.16 0.99
N ARG A 140 -11.16 1.15 0.42
CA ARG A 140 -12.27 1.98 0.89
C ARG A 140 -12.87 1.45 2.20
N ASP A 141 -13.17 0.15 2.22
CA ASP A 141 -14.00 -0.43 3.29
C ASP A 141 -13.16 -0.92 4.48
N GLU A 142 -11.88 -1.22 4.27
CA GLU A 142 -10.97 -1.71 5.31
C GLU A 142 -9.99 -0.59 5.75
N ASP A 143 -9.09 -0.14 4.87
CA ASP A 143 -8.06 0.86 5.22
C ASP A 143 -8.66 2.22 5.63
N TYR A 144 -9.49 2.82 4.77
CA TYR A 144 -9.96 4.17 5.01
C TYR A 144 -10.99 4.23 6.13
N ASN A 145 -11.79 3.18 6.28
CA ASN A 145 -12.65 3.03 7.46
C ASN A 145 -11.82 3.06 8.76
N MET A 146 -10.70 2.33 8.82
CA MET A 146 -9.79 2.40 9.96
C MET A 146 -9.16 3.78 10.11
N GLY A 147 -8.72 4.38 9.00
CA GLY A 147 -8.14 5.72 8.95
C GLY A 147 -9.09 6.80 9.46
N PHE A 148 -10.38 6.74 9.16
CA PHE A 148 -11.38 7.66 9.70
C PHE A 148 -11.53 7.52 11.22
N GLN A 149 -11.46 6.30 11.76
CA GLN A 149 -11.49 6.07 13.20
C GLN A 149 -10.25 6.66 13.88
N ILE A 150 -9.06 6.44 13.30
CA ILE A 150 -7.81 7.05 13.76
C ILE A 150 -7.95 8.58 13.75
N GLN A 151 -8.30 9.17 12.60
CA GLN A 151 -8.45 10.62 12.41
C GLN A 151 -9.40 11.24 13.44
N LYS A 152 -10.55 10.61 13.69
CA LYS A 152 -11.52 11.06 14.69
C LYS A 152 -10.91 11.13 16.09
N THR A 153 -10.06 10.17 16.44
CA THR A 153 -9.47 10.08 17.79
C THR A 153 -8.26 10.99 17.99
N LEU A 154 -7.58 11.42 16.92
CA LEU A 154 -6.41 12.32 17.02
C LEU A 154 -6.74 13.64 17.73
N SER A 155 -7.95 14.16 17.53
CA SER A 155 -8.42 15.40 18.17
C SER A 155 -8.60 15.30 19.68
N SER A 156 -8.67 14.09 20.24
CA SER A 156 -8.83 13.86 21.68
C SER A 156 -7.62 14.29 22.51
N LYS A 157 -6.44 14.42 21.89
CA LYS A 157 -5.15 14.67 22.56
C LYS A 157 -4.78 13.63 23.62
N ALA A 158 -5.37 12.44 23.58
CA ALA A 158 -5.03 11.34 24.48
C ALA A 158 -3.59 10.80 24.25
N ASN A 159 -3.05 10.99 23.06
CA ASN A 159 -1.66 10.68 22.71
C ASN A 159 -0.92 11.99 22.39
N GLU A 160 0.26 12.17 22.99
CA GLU A 160 1.14 13.32 22.71
C GLU A 160 2.09 13.02 21.53
N ALA A 161 2.38 11.75 21.27
CA ALA A 161 3.25 11.30 20.21
C ALA A 161 2.84 9.92 19.69
N PHE A 162 3.22 9.64 18.44
CA PHE A 162 3.17 8.31 17.83
C PHE A 162 4.59 7.87 17.52
N VAL A 163 4.86 6.57 17.68
CA VAL A 163 6.21 6.01 17.51
C VAL A 163 6.20 5.07 16.32
N PHE A 164 7.13 5.28 15.39
CA PHE A 164 7.43 4.30 14.37
C PHE A 164 8.38 3.24 14.91
N GLY A 165 7.99 1.98 14.79
CA GLY A 165 8.76 0.82 15.17
C GLY A 165 9.91 0.53 14.20
N ARG A 166 10.80 -0.38 14.59
CA ARG A 166 11.98 -0.77 13.79
C ARG A 166 11.64 -1.38 12.43
N ASN A 167 10.46 -1.98 12.30
CA ASN A 167 9.98 -2.59 11.06
C ASN A 167 9.14 -1.63 10.20
N GLU A 168 9.23 -0.32 10.45
CA GLU A 168 8.52 0.73 9.69
C GLU A 168 9.50 1.69 8.99
N PRO A 169 10.53 1.20 8.26
CA PRO A 169 11.55 2.06 7.68
C PRO A 169 11.00 2.99 6.60
N ALA A 170 9.95 2.57 5.88
CA ALA A 170 9.30 3.38 4.84
C ALA A 170 8.51 4.57 5.43
N LEU A 171 7.82 4.36 6.55
CA LEU A 171 7.17 5.43 7.31
C LEU A 171 8.21 6.44 7.83
N GLN A 172 9.26 5.94 8.48
CA GLN A 172 10.36 6.78 8.99
C GLN A 172 10.99 7.62 7.87
N HIS A 173 11.29 6.99 6.73
CA HIS A 173 11.86 7.68 5.58
C HIS A 173 10.90 8.76 5.06
N TYR A 174 9.64 8.41 4.79
CA TYR A 174 8.65 9.35 4.26
C TYR A 174 8.47 10.58 5.15
N HIS A 175 8.27 10.39 6.46
CA HIS A 175 8.10 11.49 7.40
C HIS A 175 9.37 12.36 7.52
N THR A 176 10.55 11.77 7.42
CA THR A 176 11.82 12.51 7.33
C THR A 176 11.88 13.39 6.08
N GLN A 177 11.45 12.88 4.92
CA GLN A 177 11.42 13.65 3.68
C GLN A 177 10.37 14.76 3.75
N VAL A 178 9.16 14.48 4.27
CA VAL A 178 8.15 15.51 4.53
C VAL A 178 8.74 16.63 5.38
N ALA A 179 9.38 16.30 6.51
CA ALA A 179 9.97 17.31 7.39
C ALA A 179 11.06 18.13 6.68
N ARG A 180 11.88 17.49 5.83
CA ARG A 180 12.89 18.17 5.03
C ARG A 180 12.32 19.14 4.00
N PHE A 181 11.25 18.76 3.30
CA PHE A 181 10.64 19.61 2.26
C PHE A 181 9.65 20.65 2.84
N ALA A 182 9.18 20.44 4.07
CA ALA A 182 8.33 21.39 4.78
C ALA A 182 9.12 22.37 5.67
N ALA A 183 10.42 22.16 5.85
CA ALA A 183 11.31 23.12 6.49
C ALA A 183 11.66 24.22 5.48
N ASP A 184 11.25 25.46 5.79
CA ASP A 184 11.63 26.67 5.04
C ASP A 184 13.15 26.91 5.03
#